data_AF-A0A2D5ZGE3-F1
#
_entry.id   AF-A0A2D5ZGE3-F1
#
_cell.length_a   1.000
_cell.length_b   1.000
_cell.length_c   1.000
_cell.angle_alpha   90.00
_cell.angle_beta   90.00
_cell.angle_gamma   90.00
#
_symmetry.space_group_name_H-M   'P 1'
#
loop_
_entity.id
_entity.type
_entity.pdbx_description
1 polymer ?
#
loop_
_entity_poly.entity_id
_entity_poly.type
_entity_poly.pdbx_seq_one_letter_code
_entity_poly.pdbx_strand_id
1 'polypeptide(L)'
;MPFSALAEGTFATRADAFLLIWESINRPAIENGAAYSDVTEEDLGYLQISYAKGRGILPDESAFHPDDPVLLKDALLWMYRTRNIRELPDMREEDLLSMIADYSIVDVDRPLDGRIIMSDLITLMRTLDEMLRKEVHEVSFYADYFHGNGTAFGDTFDMYAITAAHRSYPSNTLVKVTNVDNGKSVVVRINDRGPYVNGRDMDLSKAAFEEIAPVGQGVLRATFDRLGDHNLVDKCEQKKRYYQRRITRDVHFFRGVPHTFTLGDQLILQSNRPFVIQGVTFPDGEYLRIQDFVHPKEKYRMTPDMPGQYSFLIGDTLGHRRQMRMDVSGCVLP
;
A
#
# COMPACT_ATOMS: atom_id res chain seq x y z
N MET A 1 7.11 8.33 -18.82
CA MET A 1 6.04 8.10 -19.82
C MET A 1 4.91 7.40 -19.09
N PRO A 2 3.63 7.75 -19.27
CA PRO A 2 2.56 6.97 -18.67
C PRO A 2 2.49 5.61 -19.37
N PHE A 3 2.16 4.54 -18.62
CA PHE A 3 2.03 3.14 -19.04
C PHE A 3 0.92 2.86 -20.09
N SER A 4 0.59 3.84 -20.94
CA SER A 4 -0.47 3.77 -21.95
C SER A 4 0.11 3.35 -23.30
N ALA A 5 0.56 2.10 -23.43
CA ALA A 5 0.61 1.34 -24.69
C ALA A 5 1.26 -0.05 -24.48
N LEU A 6 0.71 -0.87 -23.58
CA LEU A 6 0.97 -2.32 -23.66
C LEU A 6 -0.19 -2.93 -24.45
N ALA A 7 0.11 -3.41 -25.65
CA ALA A 7 -0.88 -4.01 -26.54
C ALA A 7 -1.58 -5.19 -25.83
N GLU A 8 -2.91 -5.23 -25.87
CA GLU A 8 -3.67 -6.39 -25.46
C GLU A 8 -3.21 -7.61 -26.27
N GLY A 9 -2.57 -8.59 -25.61
CA GLY A 9 -2.14 -9.85 -26.22
C GLY A 9 -0.63 -10.08 -26.37
N THR A 10 0.24 -9.12 -26.01
CA THR A 10 1.70 -9.37 -25.95
C THR A 10 2.12 -9.84 -24.56
N PHE A 11 2.97 -10.88 -24.51
CA PHE A 11 3.58 -11.33 -23.26
C PHE A 11 4.42 -10.22 -22.63
N ALA A 12 4.40 -10.17 -21.31
CA ALA A 12 5.25 -9.25 -20.55
C ALA A 12 6.72 -9.66 -20.70
N THR A 13 7.60 -8.69 -20.93
CA THR A 13 9.05 -8.92 -20.85
C THR A 13 9.46 -9.08 -19.38
N ARG A 14 10.60 -9.72 -19.13
CA ARG A 14 11.15 -9.85 -17.77
C ARG A 14 11.45 -8.49 -17.15
N ALA A 15 11.99 -7.55 -17.93
CA ALA A 15 12.25 -6.18 -17.47
C ALA A 15 10.96 -5.45 -17.09
N ASP A 16 9.96 -5.39 -17.98
CA ASP A 16 8.72 -4.67 -17.71
C ASP A 16 7.95 -5.27 -16.54
N ALA A 17 7.88 -6.60 -16.47
CA ALA A 17 7.22 -7.30 -15.38
C ALA A 17 7.89 -7.02 -14.04
N PHE A 18 9.22 -7.12 -13.97
CA PHE A 18 9.96 -6.85 -12.74
C PHE A 18 9.82 -5.38 -12.31
N LEU A 19 9.90 -4.44 -13.25
CA LEU A 19 9.73 -3.02 -12.94
C LEU A 19 8.34 -2.70 -12.42
N LEU A 20 7.29 -3.25 -13.02
CA LEU A 20 5.94 -3.09 -12.49
C LEU A 20 5.84 -3.62 -11.05
N ILE A 21 6.38 -4.81 -10.79
CA ILE A 21 6.41 -5.42 -9.46
C ILE A 21 7.18 -4.53 -8.48
N TRP A 22 8.31 -3.95 -8.89
CA TRP A 22 9.15 -3.09 -8.06
C TRP A 22 8.52 -1.73 -7.77
N GLU A 23 7.97 -1.06 -8.78
CA GLU A 23 7.36 0.27 -8.64
C GLU A 23 6.12 0.21 -7.76
N SER A 24 5.33 -0.87 -7.87
CA SER A 24 4.12 -1.06 -7.07
C SER A 24 4.36 -1.10 -5.55
N ILE A 25 5.60 -1.36 -5.09
CA ILE A 25 5.94 -1.40 -3.66
C ILE A 25 6.57 -0.10 -3.15
N ASN A 26 6.70 0.92 -4.00
CA ASN A 26 7.29 2.22 -3.68
C ASN A 26 8.63 2.09 -2.92
N ARG A 27 9.56 1.28 -3.45
CA ARG A 27 10.84 0.99 -2.82
C ARG A 27 12.01 1.62 -3.59
N PRO A 28 12.95 2.31 -2.93
CA PRO A 28 14.12 2.85 -3.59
C PRO A 28 15.06 1.72 -4.00
N ALA A 29 15.65 1.86 -5.18
CA ALA A 29 16.83 1.12 -5.57
C ALA A 29 18.04 2.04 -5.36
N ILE A 30 19.08 1.51 -4.73
CA ILE A 30 20.33 2.24 -4.50
C ILE A 30 21.41 1.51 -5.27
N GLU A 31 22.38 2.25 -5.80
CA GLU A 31 23.50 1.67 -6.51
C GLU A 31 24.26 0.68 -5.63
N ASN A 32 24.35 -0.56 -6.10
CA ASN A 32 25.04 -1.65 -5.42
C ASN A 32 25.67 -2.52 -6.52
N GLY A 33 27.00 -2.56 -6.57
CA GLY A 33 27.82 -2.84 -7.76
C GLY A 33 27.79 -4.25 -8.37
N ALA A 34 26.64 -4.93 -8.40
CA ALA A 34 26.47 -6.22 -9.06
C ALA A 34 25.31 -6.17 -10.06
N ALA A 35 25.58 -5.69 -11.28
CA ALA A 35 24.65 -5.77 -12.40
C ALA A 35 24.70 -7.17 -13.06
N TYR A 36 23.71 -7.46 -13.91
CA TYR A 36 23.81 -8.57 -14.86
C TYR A 36 24.64 -8.13 -16.07
N SER A 37 25.24 -9.08 -16.79
CA SER A 37 26.10 -8.79 -17.94
C SER A 37 25.37 -8.16 -19.12
N ASP A 38 24.05 -8.34 -19.18
CA ASP A 38 23.14 -7.93 -20.25
C ASP A 38 22.15 -6.84 -19.79
N VAL A 39 22.42 -6.17 -18.68
CA VAL A 39 21.66 -5.00 -18.20
C VAL A 39 22.63 -3.87 -17.94
N THR A 40 22.54 -2.82 -18.75
CA THR A 40 23.45 -1.67 -18.79
C THR A 40 22.84 -0.44 -18.12
N GLU A 41 23.66 0.55 -17.76
CA GLU A 41 23.19 1.80 -17.12
C GLU A 41 22.19 2.59 -17.97
N GLU A 42 22.17 2.36 -19.29
CA GLU A 42 21.24 2.99 -20.23
C GLU A 42 19.86 2.33 -20.22
N ASP A 43 19.77 1.09 -19.71
CA ASP A 43 18.53 0.32 -19.69
C ASP A 43 17.56 0.83 -18.62
N LEU A 44 16.29 0.93 -18.99
CA LEU A 44 15.24 1.23 -18.04
C LEU A 44 15.21 0.16 -16.96
N GLY A 45 15.31 0.57 -15.70
CA GLY A 45 15.29 -0.36 -14.57
C GLY A 45 16.64 -0.89 -14.13
N TYR A 46 17.75 -0.44 -14.73
CA TYR A 46 19.11 -0.85 -14.37
C TYR A 46 19.36 -0.86 -12.85
N LEU A 47 19.01 0.23 -12.16
CA LEU A 47 19.21 0.37 -10.72
C LEU A 47 18.37 -0.65 -9.94
N GLN A 48 17.10 -0.80 -10.29
CA GLN A 48 16.15 -1.71 -9.64
C GLN A 48 16.61 -3.16 -9.79
N ILE A 49 16.97 -3.57 -11.00
CA ILE A 49 17.40 -4.92 -11.32
C ILE A 49 18.73 -5.24 -10.62
N SER A 50 19.73 -4.35 -10.73
CA SER A 50 21.05 -4.54 -10.11
C SER A 50 20.94 -4.57 -8.58
N TYR A 51 20.16 -3.66 -7.99
CA TYR A 51 19.91 -3.67 -6.55
C TYR A 51 19.19 -4.94 -6.11
N ALA A 52 18.19 -5.41 -6.87
CA ALA A 52 17.45 -6.61 -6.54
C ALA A 52 18.31 -7.88 -6.63
N LYS A 53 19.23 -7.97 -7.60
CA LYS A 53 20.25 -9.03 -7.66
C LYS A 53 21.13 -9.00 -6.42
N GLY A 54 21.72 -7.84 -6.09
CA GLY A 54 22.57 -7.70 -4.90
C GLY A 54 21.87 -7.96 -3.56
N ARG A 55 20.53 -8.00 -3.54
CA ARG A 55 19.70 -8.32 -2.38
C ARG A 55 19.16 -9.76 -2.39
N GLY A 56 19.45 -10.55 -3.42
CA GLY A 56 18.92 -11.91 -3.59
C GLY A 56 17.41 -11.96 -3.89
N ILE A 57 16.82 -10.85 -4.33
CA ILE A 57 15.43 -10.80 -4.78
C ILE A 57 15.34 -11.45 -6.16
N LEU A 58 16.25 -11.08 -7.05
CA LEU A 58 16.47 -11.76 -8.33
C LEU A 58 17.55 -12.84 -8.19
N PRO A 59 17.54 -13.87 -9.07
CA PRO A 59 18.53 -14.96 -9.04
C PRO A 59 19.98 -14.45 -9.17
N ASP A 60 20.92 -15.11 -8.50
CA ASP A 60 22.35 -14.83 -8.65
C ASP A 60 22.92 -15.50 -9.91
N GLU A 61 22.52 -14.97 -11.07
CA GLU A 61 22.92 -15.44 -12.38
C GLU A 61 23.79 -14.40 -13.12
N SER A 62 24.47 -14.83 -14.19
CA SER A 62 25.28 -13.93 -15.01
C SER A 62 24.43 -12.98 -15.84
N ALA A 63 23.31 -13.45 -16.40
CA ALA A 63 22.43 -12.70 -17.29
C ALA A 63 21.00 -12.63 -16.74
N PHE A 64 20.29 -11.54 -17.02
CA PHE A 64 18.90 -11.33 -16.61
C PHE A 64 17.90 -11.69 -17.71
N HIS A 65 18.30 -11.53 -18.98
CA HIS A 65 17.48 -11.66 -20.18
C HIS A 65 16.28 -10.69 -20.19
N PRO A 66 16.50 -9.36 -20.26
CA PRO A 66 15.44 -8.36 -20.06
C PRO A 66 14.28 -8.47 -21.06
N ASP A 67 14.56 -8.81 -22.33
CA ASP A 67 13.59 -8.87 -23.42
C ASP A 67 12.82 -10.19 -23.50
N ASP A 68 13.26 -11.22 -22.77
CA ASP A 68 12.59 -12.51 -22.79
C ASP A 68 11.21 -12.43 -22.13
N PRO A 69 10.22 -13.23 -22.59
CA PRO A 69 8.93 -13.33 -21.91
C PRO A 69 9.10 -13.82 -20.46
N VAL A 70 8.46 -13.14 -19.51
CA VAL A 70 8.48 -13.56 -18.11
C VAL A 70 7.65 -14.84 -17.92
N LEU A 71 8.20 -15.78 -17.14
CA LEU A 71 7.50 -16.99 -16.73
C LEU A 71 6.67 -16.72 -15.47
N LEU A 72 5.56 -17.44 -15.32
CA LEU A 72 4.68 -17.32 -14.15
C LEU A 72 5.43 -17.57 -12.84
N LYS A 73 6.30 -18.58 -12.79
CA LYS A 73 7.11 -18.88 -11.61
C LYS A 73 8.03 -17.73 -11.19
N ASP A 74 8.65 -17.07 -12.16
CA ASP A 74 9.55 -15.94 -11.92
C ASP A 74 8.75 -14.77 -11.37
N ALA A 75 7.63 -14.43 -12.02
CA ALA A 75 6.75 -13.36 -11.59
C ALA A 75 6.25 -13.59 -10.16
N LEU A 76 5.78 -14.80 -9.84
CA LEU A 76 5.32 -15.16 -8.49
C LEU A 76 6.46 -15.04 -7.46
N LEU A 77 7.64 -15.58 -7.78
CA LEU A 77 8.78 -15.53 -6.88
C LEU A 77 9.22 -14.08 -6.61
N TRP A 78 9.28 -13.24 -7.64
CA TRP A 78 9.61 -11.82 -7.51
C TRP A 78 8.54 -11.08 -6.71
N MET A 79 7.25 -11.36 -6.94
CA MET A 79 6.16 -10.82 -6.13
C MET A 79 6.32 -11.19 -4.66
N TYR A 80 6.43 -12.48 -4.33
CA TYR A 80 6.58 -12.94 -2.95
C TYR A 80 7.81 -12.32 -2.25
N ARG A 81 8.96 -12.29 -2.93
CA ARG A 81 10.19 -11.70 -2.40
C ARG A 81 10.10 -10.19 -2.19
N THR A 82 9.48 -9.47 -3.12
CA THR A 82 9.29 -8.00 -3.00
C THR A 82 8.23 -7.62 -1.98
N ARG A 83 7.26 -8.52 -1.68
CA ARG A 83 6.25 -8.35 -0.63
C ARG A 83 6.72 -8.82 0.75
N ASN A 84 7.87 -9.49 0.84
CA ASN A 84 8.42 -9.99 2.09
C ASN A 84 7.46 -10.93 2.83
N ILE A 85 6.71 -11.77 2.10
CA ILE A 85 5.74 -12.72 2.69
C ILE A 85 6.40 -13.72 3.65
N ARG A 86 7.70 -13.96 3.46
CA ARG A 86 8.60 -14.74 4.33
C ARG A 86 9.98 -14.09 4.35
N GLU A 87 10.93 -14.66 5.09
CA GLU A 87 12.34 -14.27 4.97
C GLU A 87 12.92 -14.76 3.64
N LEU A 88 13.86 -14.01 3.06
CA LEU A 88 14.41 -14.31 1.72
C LEU A 88 14.97 -15.74 1.57
N PRO A 89 15.70 -16.31 2.54
CA PRO A 89 16.19 -17.69 2.46
C PRO A 89 15.08 -18.73 2.32
N ASP A 90 13.86 -18.42 2.76
CA ASP A 90 12.70 -19.31 2.77
C ASP A 90 11.78 -19.12 1.55
N MET A 91 12.23 -18.34 0.56
CA MET A 91 11.52 -18.05 -0.69
C MET A 91 12.37 -18.47 -1.89
N ARG A 92 12.57 -19.77 -2.06
CA ARG A 92 13.25 -20.37 -3.22
C ARG A 92 12.22 -20.96 -4.19
N GLU A 93 12.65 -21.28 -5.41
CA GLU A 93 11.76 -21.87 -6.42
C GLU A 93 11.15 -23.21 -5.93
N GLU A 94 11.92 -24.01 -5.19
CA GLU A 94 11.43 -25.25 -4.56
C GLU A 94 10.32 -25.02 -3.51
N ASP A 95 10.28 -23.84 -2.90
CA ASP A 95 9.28 -23.46 -1.89
C ASP A 95 8.01 -22.85 -2.52
N LEU A 96 8.00 -22.64 -3.85
CA LEU A 96 6.95 -21.90 -4.55
C LEU A 96 5.57 -22.54 -4.41
N LEU A 97 5.48 -23.87 -4.48
CA LEU A 97 4.21 -24.59 -4.31
C LEU A 97 3.62 -24.39 -2.91
N SER A 98 4.47 -24.32 -1.87
CA SER A 98 4.02 -24.01 -0.51
C SER A 98 3.51 -22.58 -0.42
N MET A 99 4.19 -21.61 -1.05
CA MET A 99 3.73 -20.21 -1.05
C MET A 99 2.41 -20.04 -1.81
N ILE A 100 2.20 -20.77 -2.91
CA ILE A 100 0.92 -20.76 -3.65
C ILE A 100 -0.20 -21.39 -2.80
N ALA A 101 0.11 -22.40 -2.00
CA ALA A 101 -0.87 -23.00 -1.09
C ALA A 101 -1.31 -22.00 0.01
N ASP A 102 -0.38 -21.22 0.55
CA ASP A 102 -0.69 -20.16 1.53
C ASP A 102 -1.43 -18.99 0.89
N TYR A 103 -1.05 -18.64 -0.35
CA TYR A 103 -1.60 -17.54 -1.14
C TYR A 103 -2.18 -18.06 -2.45
N SER A 104 -3.45 -18.49 -2.43
CA SER A 104 -4.17 -19.03 -3.60
C SER A 104 -4.54 -17.96 -4.64
N ILE A 105 -3.54 -17.23 -5.12
CA ILE A 105 -3.66 -16.19 -6.15
C ILE A 105 -3.61 -16.76 -7.58
N VAL A 106 -3.23 -18.03 -7.72
CA VAL A 106 -3.11 -18.76 -8.99
C VAL A 106 -3.78 -20.12 -8.84
N ASP A 107 -4.48 -20.57 -9.89
CA ASP A 107 -5.02 -21.93 -9.97
C ASP A 107 -3.89 -22.97 -9.94
N VAL A 108 -4.07 -24.03 -9.15
CA VAL A 108 -3.08 -25.11 -8.96
C VAL A 108 -2.70 -25.80 -10.28
N ASP A 109 -3.62 -25.83 -11.24
CA ASP A 109 -3.41 -26.45 -12.56
C ASP A 109 -2.68 -25.53 -13.56
N ARG A 110 -2.44 -24.26 -13.21
CA ARG A 110 -1.77 -23.31 -14.12
C ARG A 110 -0.29 -23.69 -14.26
N PRO A 111 0.22 -23.91 -15.49
CA PRO A 111 1.63 -24.26 -15.68
C PRO A 111 2.57 -23.14 -15.22
N LEU A 112 3.47 -23.45 -14.30
CA LEU A 112 4.43 -22.49 -13.71
C LEU A 112 5.49 -22.00 -14.71
N ASP A 113 5.84 -22.81 -15.70
CA ASP A 113 6.69 -22.40 -16.83
C ASP A 113 5.90 -21.71 -17.97
N GLY A 114 4.61 -21.41 -17.73
CA GLY A 114 3.79 -20.65 -18.66
C GLY A 114 4.16 -19.17 -18.68
N ARG A 115 4.06 -18.54 -19.86
CA ARG A 115 4.27 -17.09 -20.02
C ARG A 115 3.03 -16.32 -19.57
N ILE A 116 3.23 -15.12 -19.04
CA ILE A 116 2.12 -14.26 -18.60
C ILE A 116 2.09 -12.94 -19.38
N ILE A 117 0.88 -12.40 -19.53
CA ILE A 117 0.66 -11.06 -20.07
C ILE A 117 0.57 -10.04 -18.93
N MET A 118 0.67 -8.75 -19.25
CA MET A 118 0.72 -7.71 -18.23
C MET A 118 -0.55 -7.57 -17.40
N SER A 119 -1.73 -7.73 -18.01
CA SER A 119 -3.01 -7.68 -17.29
C SER A 119 -3.13 -8.79 -16.25
N ASP A 120 -2.63 -9.98 -16.57
CA ASP A 120 -2.62 -11.11 -15.63
C ASP A 120 -1.72 -10.80 -14.43
N LEU A 121 -0.52 -10.27 -14.67
CA LEU A 121 0.40 -9.87 -13.61
C LEU A 121 -0.22 -8.83 -12.68
N ILE A 122 -0.87 -7.80 -13.25
CA ILE A 122 -1.57 -6.77 -12.45
C ILE A 122 -2.65 -7.40 -11.56
N THR A 123 -3.44 -8.33 -12.10
CA THR A 123 -4.46 -9.05 -11.33
C THR A 123 -3.83 -9.85 -10.20
N LEU A 124 -2.79 -10.64 -10.47
CA LEU A 124 -2.07 -11.42 -9.45
C LEU A 124 -1.54 -10.53 -8.33
N MET A 125 -0.91 -9.40 -8.69
CA MET A 125 -0.38 -8.43 -7.73
C MET A 125 -1.49 -7.88 -6.84
N ARG A 126 -2.60 -7.43 -7.43
CA ARG A 126 -3.74 -6.89 -6.67
C ARG A 126 -4.33 -7.91 -5.71
N THR A 127 -4.52 -9.15 -6.17
CA THR A 127 -5.06 -10.22 -5.33
C THR A 127 -4.12 -10.54 -4.17
N LEU A 128 -2.81 -10.65 -4.43
CA LEU A 128 -1.83 -10.88 -3.37
C LEU A 128 -1.83 -9.74 -2.34
N ASP A 129 -1.75 -8.49 -2.81
CA ASP A 129 -1.70 -7.33 -1.92
C ASP A 129 -3.00 -7.21 -1.09
N GLU A 130 -4.16 -7.62 -1.63
CA GLU A 130 -5.43 -7.66 -0.89
C GLU A 130 -5.47 -8.79 0.16
N MET A 131 -4.88 -9.95 -0.14
CA MET A 131 -4.73 -11.04 0.84
C MET A 131 -3.82 -10.62 1.99
N LEU A 132 -2.66 -10.04 1.68
CA LEU A 132 -1.69 -9.58 2.69
C LEU A 132 -2.29 -8.51 3.62
N ARG A 133 -3.09 -7.57 3.09
CA ARG A 133 -3.77 -6.56 3.93
C ARG A 133 -4.81 -7.14 4.90
N LYS A 134 -5.30 -8.35 4.64
CA LYS A 134 -6.28 -9.05 5.49
C LYS A 134 -5.61 -9.99 6.49
N GLU A 135 -4.31 -10.22 6.39
CA GLU A 135 -3.58 -11.05 7.34
C GLU A 135 -3.56 -10.40 8.72
N VAL A 136 -3.76 -11.24 9.73
CA VAL A 136 -3.81 -10.82 11.13
C VAL A 136 -2.57 -11.36 11.82
N HIS A 137 -1.80 -10.44 12.38
CA HIS A 137 -0.51 -10.68 13.01
C HIS A 137 -0.57 -10.36 14.50
N GLU A 138 0.24 -11.04 15.30
CA GLU A 138 0.48 -10.63 16.69
C GLU A 138 1.53 -9.53 16.73
N VAL A 139 1.21 -8.45 17.45
CA VAL A 139 2.03 -7.26 17.59
C VAL A 139 2.23 -6.96 19.05
N SER A 140 3.45 -6.60 19.44
CA SER A 140 3.75 -6.11 20.78
C SER A 140 4.45 -4.75 20.74
N PHE A 141 5.09 -4.36 21.84
CA PHE A 141 5.95 -3.18 21.87
C PHE A 141 7.24 -3.45 22.63
N TYR A 142 8.28 -2.68 22.30
CA TYR A 142 9.58 -2.76 22.94
C TYR A 142 9.52 -2.36 24.42
N ALA A 143 10.23 -3.11 25.26
CA ALA A 143 10.41 -2.74 26.66
C ALA A 143 11.23 -1.45 26.83
N ASP A 144 10.90 -0.65 27.84
CA ASP A 144 11.55 0.62 28.15
C ASP A 144 13.09 0.52 28.27
N TYR A 145 13.62 -0.66 28.65
CA TYR A 145 15.06 -0.94 28.77
C TYR A 145 15.86 -0.74 27.46
N PHE A 146 15.21 -0.84 26.30
CA PHE A 146 15.90 -0.67 25.02
C PHE A 146 16.14 0.81 24.65
N HIS A 147 15.47 1.75 25.32
CA HIS A 147 15.57 3.17 24.99
C HIS A 147 17.02 3.67 25.04
N GLY A 148 17.45 4.35 23.97
CA GLY A 148 18.82 4.86 23.83
C GLY A 148 19.84 3.87 23.27
N ASN A 149 19.48 2.59 23.06
CA ASN A 149 20.35 1.61 22.41
C ASN A 149 20.32 1.76 20.88
N GLY A 150 21.35 1.24 20.19
CA GLY A 150 21.37 1.19 18.72
C GLY A 150 20.43 0.12 18.16
N THR A 151 19.78 0.42 17.03
CA THR A 151 18.99 -0.52 16.26
C THR A 151 19.86 -1.27 15.24
N ALA A 152 19.32 -2.33 14.63
CA ALA A 152 19.98 -3.08 13.57
C ALA A 152 20.28 -2.27 12.30
N PHE A 153 19.68 -1.07 12.14
CA PHE A 153 19.96 -0.17 11.03
C PHE A 153 20.84 1.02 11.40
N GLY A 154 21.36 1.06 12.63
CA GLY A 154 22.28 2.10 13.09
C GLY A 154 21.61 3.36 13.64
N ASP A 155 20.27 3.43 13.66
CA ASP A 155 19.54 4.48 14.37
C ASP A 155 19.63 4.25 15.89
N THR A 156 19.48 5.30 16.71
CA THR A 156 19.23 5.13 18.15
C THR A 156 17.74 4.89 18.39
N PHE A 157 17.39 3.84 19.13
CA PHE A 157 16.00 3.54 19.47
C PHE A 157 15.42 4.57 20.43
N ASP A 158 14.33 5.21 20.00
CA ASP A 158 13.52 6.12 20.80
C ASP A 158 12.13 5.52 21.03
N MET A 159 11.80 5.22 22.29
CA MET A 159 10.52 4.64 22.66
C MET A 159 9.34 5.62 22.45
N TYR A 160 9.63 6.92 22.35
CA TYR A 160 8.67 7.98 22.11
C TYR A 160 8.47 8.31 20.62
N ALA A 161 9.31 7.78 19.74
CA ALA A 161 9.19 7.96 18.29
C ALA A 161 8.24 6.91 17.68
N ILE A 162 7.46 7.29 16.66
CA ILE A 162 6.51 6.39 15.98
C ILE A 162 7.26 5.45 15.02
N THR A 163 7.84 4.41 15.59
CA THR A 163 8.70 3.43 14.90
C THR A 163 8.33 2.00 15.28
N ALA A 164 8.85 1.03 14.52
CA ALA A 164 8.67 -0.38 14.78
C ALA A 164 9.82 -1.24 14.24
N ALA A 165 9.92 -2.46 14.75
CA ALA A 165 10.81 -3.49 14.23
C ALA A 165 10.04 -4.57 13.48
N HIS A 166 10.67 -5.05 12.41
CA HIS A 166 10.15 -6.15 11.63
C HIS A 166 11.30 -7.04 11.13
N ARG A 167 11.04 -8.35 11.03
CA ARG A 167 12.05 -9.37 10.66
C ARG A 167 12.62 -9.14 9.26
N SER A 168 11.74 -8.97 8.28
CA SER A 168 12.11 -8.94 6.85
C SER A 168 11.95 -7.59 6.15
N TYR A 169 11.08 -6.68 6.62
CA TYR A 169 10.81 -5.42 5.91
C TYR A 169 12.06 -4.55 5.78
N PRO A 170 12.26 -3.87 4.63
CA PRO A 170 13.35 -2.92 4.46
C PRO A 170 13.31 -1.79 5.51
N SER A 171 14.49 -1.26 5.85
CA SER A 171 14.57 0.00 6.61
C SER A 171 13.77 1.09 5.90
N ASN A 172 13.17 2.00 6.67
CA ASN A 172 12.33 3.09 6.18
C ASN A 172 11.00 2.68 5.53
N THR A 173 10.63 1.40 5.53
CA THR A 173 9.28 0.99 5.13
C THR A 173 8.24 1.64 6.07
N LEU A 174 7.21 2.26 5.50
CA LEU A 174 6.04 2.75 6.22
C LEU A 174 4.95 1.69 6.23
N VAL A 175 4.42 1.39 7.41
CA VAL A 175 3.37 0.41 7.62
C VAL A 175 2.27 1.02 8.46
N LYS A 176 1.03 1.00 7.95
CA LYS A 176 -0.15 1.28 8.76
C LYS A 176 -0.54 0.01 9.49
N VAL A 177 -0.48 0.07 10.81
CA VAL A 177 -0.83 -1.02 11.72
C VAL A 177 -2.22 -0.74 12.27
N THR A 178 -3.17 -1.63 12.01
CA THR A 178 -4.56 -1.46 12.46
C THR A 178 -4.92 -2.53 13.48
N ASN A 179 -5.23 -2.12 14.71
CA ASN A 179 -5.69 -3.02 15.76
C ASN A 179 -7.09 -3.56 15.39
N VAL A 180 -7.20 -4.87 15.19
CA VAL A 180 -8.45 -5.50 14.73
C VAL A 180 -9.56 -5.49 15.78
N ASP A 181 -9.20 -5.36 17.06
CA ASP A 181 -10.16 -5.44 18.16
C ASP A 181 -10.90 -4.10 18.36
N ASN A 182 -10.31 -2.97 17.94
CA ASN A 182 -10.91 -1.64 18.14
C ASN A 182 -10.92 -0.73 16.89
N GLY A 183 -10.31 -1.15 15.79
CA GLY A 183 -10.27 -0.43 14.52
C GLY A 183 -9.37 0.81 14.50
N LYS A 184 -8.60 1.08 15.56
CA LYS A 184 -7.61 2.17 15.58
C LYS A 184 -6.38 1.78 14.79
N SER A 185 -5.71 2.77 14.20
CA SER A 185 -4.49 2.56 13.43
C SER A 185 -3.42 3.60 13.70
N VAL A 186 -2.16 3.19 13.59
CA VAL A 186 -0.97 4.05 13.63
C VAL A 186 -0.10 3.73 12.44
N VAL A 187 0.62 4.72 11.90
CA VAL A 187 1.57 4.49 10.83
C VAL A 187 2.98 4.55 11.39
N VAL A 188 3.73 3.47 11.27
CA VAL A 188 5.09 3.35 11.79
C VAL A 188 6.12 3.27 10.68
N ARG A 189 7.32 3.81 10.97
CA ARG A 189 8.52 3.59 10.17
C ARG A 189 9.28 2.39 10.71
N ILE A 190 9.64 1.45 9.84
CA ILE A 190 10.52 0.34 10.19
C ILE A 190 11.94 0.85 10.35
N ASN A 191 12.47 0.76 11.58
CA ASN A 191 13.81 1.24 11.93
C ASN A 191 14.65 0.20 12.71
N ASP A 192 14.14 -1.02 12.89
CA ASP A 192 14.87 -2.10 13.56
C ASP A 192 14.45 -3.49 13.06
N ARG A 193 15.16 -4.53 13.52
CA ARG A 193 14.96 -5.95 13.21
C ARG A 193 14.38 -6.71 14.40
N GLY A 194 13.60 -7.75 14.09
CA GLY A 194 12.86 -8.56 15.07
C GLY A 194 11.35 -8.35 14.92
N PRO A 195 10.52 -8.85 15.84
CA PRO A 195 10.88 -9.74 16.93
C PRO A 195 11.29 -11.14 16.46
N TYR A 196 12.15 -11.81 17.23
CA TYR A 196 12.54 -13.21 16.98
C TYR A 196 11.75 -14.19 17.86
N VAL A 197 10.50 -13.85 18.16
CA VAL A 197 9.57 -14.67 18.93
C VAL A 197 8.55 -15.25 17.96
N ASN A 198 8.38 -16.57 17.99
CA ASN A 198 7.45 -17.25 17.10
C ASN A 198 6.02 -16.73 17.29
N GLY A 199 5.34 -16.45 16.18
CA GLY A 199 3.97 -15.95 16.16
C GLY A 199 3.83 -14.43 16.26
N ARG A 200 4.92 -13.69 16.54
CA ARG A 200 4.93 -12.24 16.62
C ARG A 200 5.69 -11.64 15.45
N ASP A 201 5.05 -10.74 14.72
CA ASP A 201 5.60 -10.22 13.46
C ASP A 201 6.17 -8.80 13.58
N MET A 202 5.70 -8.04 14.57
CA MET A 202 6.12 -6.65 14.76
C MET A 202 6.18 -6.26 16.23
N ASP A 203 7.24 -5.53 16.59
CA ASP A 203 7.34 -4.83 17.87
C ASP A 203 7.27 -3.32 17.60
N LEU A 204 6.22 -2.67 18.10
CA LEU A 204 6.05 -1.23 18.05
C LEU A 204 6.94 -0.52 19.07
N SER A 205 7.26 0.74 18.82
CA SER A 205 7.61 1.68 19.89
C SER A 205 6.45 1.82 20.89
N LYS A 206 6.76 2.21 22.13
CA LYS A 206 5.74 2.43 23.15
C LYS A 206 4.73 3.49 22.75
N ALA A 207 5.20 4.61 22.20
CA ALA A 207 4.33 5.68 21.69
C ALA A 207 3.40 5.18 20.57
N ALA A 208 3.90 4.40 19.61
CA ALA A 208 3.03 3.86 18.55
C ALA A 208 1.99 2.88 19.08
N PHE A 209 2.35 2.05 20.07
CA PHE A 209 1.41 1.12 20.69
C PHE A 209 0.30 1.86 21.45
N GLU A 210 0.65 2.92 22.21
CA GLU A 210 -0.29 3.74 22.98
C GLU A 210 -1.38 4.41 22.12
N GLU A 211 -1.09 4.72 20.85
CA GLU A 211 -2.07 5.27 19.90
C GLU A 211 -3.22 4.28 19.60
N ILE A 212 -2.92 2.98 19.59
CA ILE A 212 -3.86 1.93 19.12
C ILE A 212 -4.30 0.96 20.22
N ALA A 213 -3.65 0.92 21.38
CA ALA A 213 -3.99 0.05 22.50
C ALA A 213 -3.42 0.57 23.84
N PRO A 214 -4.04 0.23 24.98
CA PRO A 214 -3.44 0.52 26.29
C PRO A 214 -2.23 -0.39 26.54
N VAL A 215 -1.12 0.18 27.03
CA VAL A 215 0.15 -0.55 27.32
C VAL A 215 -0.07 -1.81 28.17
N GLY A 216 -1.01 -1.77 29.12
CA GLY A 216 -1.34 -2.92 29.98
C GLY A 216 -1.85 -4.16 29.24
N GLN A 217 -2.22 -4.03 27.96
CA GLN A 217 -2.60 -5.16 27.11
C GLN A 217 -1.39 -6.02 26.71
N GLY A 218 -0.20 -5.44 26.59
CA GLY A 218 1.05 -6.15 26.23
C GLY A 218 1.14 -6.52 24.74
N VAL A 219 0.15 -7.25 24.24
CA VAL A 219 0.06 -7.74 22.86
C VAL A 219 -1.30 -7.43 22.26
N LEU A 220 -1.35 -7.25 20.95
CA LEU A 220 -2.58 -7.05 20.20
C LEU A 220 -2.53 -7.80 18.87
N ARG A 221 -3.70 -8.00 18.27
CA ARG A 221 -3.81 -8.49 16.90
C ARG A 221 -3.98 -7.31 15.95
N ALA A 222 -3.23 -7.28 14.86
CA ALA A 222 -3.30 -6.21 13.88
C ALA A 222 -3.20 -6.70 12.44
N THR A 223 -3.78 -5.93 11.52
CA THR A 223 -3.49 -6.04 10.09
C THR A 223 -2.46 -5.00 9.69
N PHE A 224 -1.70 -5.28 8.63
CA PHE A 224 -0.69 -4.39 8.08
C PHE A 224 -1.07 -3.90 6.69
N ASP A 225 -0.90 -2.60 6.46
CA ASP A 225 -0.98 -2.02 5.12
C ASP A 225 0.35 -1.31 4.82
N ARG A 226 1.10 -1.83 3.84
CA ARG A 226 2.43 -1.34 3.48
C ARG A 226 2.31 -0.22 2.47
N LEU A 227 2.82 0.95 2.85
CA LEU A 227 2.57 2.19 2.14
C LEU A 227 3.73 2.55 1.18
N GLY A 228 4.92 2.00 1.44
CA GLY A 228 6.14 2.24 0.67
C GLY A 228 7.30 2.69 1.54
N ASP A 229 8.37 3.18 0.92
CA ASP A 229 9.50 3.79 1.62
C ASP A 229 9.17 5.21 2.09
N HIS A 230 9.60 5.56 3.30
CA HIS A 230 9.42 6.86 3.95
C HIS A 230 9.86 8.06 3.09
N ASN A 231 10.82 7.87 2.19
CA ASN A 231 11.35 8.92 1.32
C ASN A 231 10.62 9.00 -0.03
N LEU A 232 9.87 7.96 -0.41
CA LEU A 232 9.15 7.88 -1.68
C LEU A 232 7.64 8.06 -1.52
N VAL A 233 7.12 7.75 -0.34
CA VAL A 233 5.74 8.04 0.02
C VAL A 233 5.61 9.55 0.21
N ASP A 234 4.76 10.17 -0.58
CA ASP A 234 4.38 11.56 -0.40
C ASP A 234 3.88 11.75 1.04
N LYS A 235 4.67 12.45 1.86
CA LYS A 235 4.24 12.87 3.19
C LYS A 235 3.09 13.85 2.97
N CYS A 236 1.97 13.64 3.68
CA CYS A 236 0.98 14.71 3.76
C CYS A 236 1.65 15.94 4.36
N GLU A 237 2.05 16.92 3.55
CA GLU A 237 2.11 18.28 4.06
C GLU A 237 0.74 18.54 4.68
N GLN A 238 0.70 18.98 5.94
CA GLN A 238 -0.53 19.45 6.57
C GLN A 238 -0.98 20.75 5.88
N LYS A 239 -1.35 20.66 4.60
CA LYS A 239 -1.96 21.76 3.86
C LYS A 239 -3.30 22.03 4.54
N LYS A 240 -3.54 23.31 4.80
CA LYS A 240 -4.81 23.80 5.37
C LYS A 240 -5.96 23.17 4.58
N ARG A 241 -6.78 22.35 5.22
CA ARG A 241 -7.92 21.69 4.56
C ARG A 241 -8.96 22.73 4.18
N TYR A 242 -9.11 22.98 2.88
CA TYR A 242 -10.19 23.78 2.35
C TYR A 242 -11.42 22.90 2.15
N TYR A 243 -12.62 23.47 2.28
CA TYR A 243 -13.88 22.73 2.15
C TYR A 243 -14.86 23.44 1.22
N GLN A 244 -15.45 22.68 0.30
CA GLN A 244 -16.64 23.08 -0.44
C GLN A 244 -17.88 22.76 0.39
N ARG A 245 -18.48 23.81 0.96
CA ARG A 245 -19.59 23.66 1.91
C ARG A 245 -20.98 23.89 1.33
N ARG A 246 -21.11 24.67 0.26
CA ARG A 246 -22.42 25.13 -0.22
C ARG A 246 -22.86 24.38 -1.47
N ILE A 247 -24.06 23.84 -1.47
CA ILE A 247 -24.73 23.43 -2.73
C ILE A 247 -25.37 24.69 -3.31
N THR A 248 -26.20 25.37 -2.51
CA THR A 248 -26.80 26.68 -2.81
C THR A 248 -26.57 27.65 -1.65
N ARG A 249 -27.18 28.84 -1.68
CA ARG A 249 -27.12 29.79 -0.56
C ARG A 249 -27.78 29.23 0.71
N ASP A 250 -28.83 28.43 0.56
CA ASP A 250 -29.66 27.93 1.66
C ASP A 250 -29.35 26.49 2.08
N VAL A 251 -28.68 25.72 1.21
CA VAL A 251 -28.27 24.34 1.47
C VAL A 251 -26.75 24.26 1.58
N HIS A 252 -26.26 24.00 2.79
CA HIS A 252 -24.84 23.90 3.07
C HIS A 252 -24.52 22.79 4.07
N PHE A 253 -23.37 22.18 3.86
CA PHE A 253 -22.78 21.16 4.71
C PHE A 253 -22.14 21.76 5.96
N PHE A 254 -22.27 21.05 7.08
CA PHE A 254 -21.63 21.43 8.35
C PHE A 254 -20.09 21.38 8.24
N ARG A 255 -19.54 20.32 7.63
CA ARG A 255 -18.09 20.19 7.34
C ARG A 255 -17.75 20.58 5.90
N GLY A 256 -18.52 20.08 4.93
CA GLY A 256 -18.26 20.22 3.49
C GLY A 256 -17.47 19.06 2.91
N VAL A 257 -17.41 19.02 1.58
CA VAL A 257 -16.49 18.15 0.83
C VAL A 257 -15.10 18.78 0.93
N PRO A 258 -14.10 18.10 1.50
CA PRO A 258 -12.75 18.63 1.55
C PRO A 258 -12.14 18.66 0.15
N HIS A 259 -11.29 19.64 -0.12
CA HIS A 259 -10.54 19.68 -1.38
C HIS A 259 -9.47 18.60 -1.45
N THR A 260 -8.89 18.22 -0.30
CA THR A 260 -7.91 17.14 -0.16
C THR A 260 -8.33 16.17 0.94
N PHE A 261 -8.12 14.88 0.73
CA PHE A 261 -8.58 13.82 1.63
C PHE A 261 -7.61 12.65 1.65
N THR A 262 -7.47 11.96 2.78
CA THR A 262 -6.56 10.82 2.89
C THR A 262 -7.24 9.54 2.40
N LEU A 263 -6.51 8.69 1.70
CA LEU A 263 -7.01 7.36 1.32
C LEU A 263 -7.37 6.54 2.57
N GLY A 264 -8.54 5.90 2.56
CA GLY A 264 -9.05 5.12 3.68
C GLY A 264 -9.69 5.94 4.83
N ASP A 265 -9.59 7.27 4.83
CA ASP A 265 -10.43 8.10 5.72
C ASP A 265 -11.90 8.01 5.30
N GLN A 266 -12.83 8.23 6.23
CA GLN A 266 -14.27 8.23 5.92
C GLN A 266 -14.79 9.66 5.65
N LEU A 267 -15.24 9.94 4.43
CA LEU A 267 -15.97 11.15 4.09
C LEU A 267 -17.37 11.09 4.72
N ILE A 268 -17.76 12.13 5.45
CA ILE A 268 -19.08 12.25 6.07
C ILE A 268 -19.73 13.55 5.62
N LEU A 269 -20.85 13.45 4.90
CA LEU A 269 -21.63 14.59 4.44
C LEU A 269 -22.94 14.71 5.22
N GLN A 270 -23.13 15.88 5.83
CA GLN A 270 -24.34 16.26 6.54
C GLN A 270 -24.62 17.74 6.32
N SER A 271 -25.87 18.06 6.03
CA SER A 271 -26.35 19.39 5.63
C SER A 271 -27.43 19.90 6.57
N ASN A 272 -27.62 21.22 6.58
CA ASN A 272 -28.73 21.88 7.29
C ASN A 272 -30.10 21.60 6.66
N ARG A 273 -30.14 21.23 5.37
CA ARG A 273 -31.35 20.92 4.59
C ARG A 273 -31.15 19.63 3.78
N PRO A 274 -32.24 18.94 3.37
CA PRO A 274 -32.11 17.74 2.55
C PRO A 274 -31.33 18.02 1.26
N PHE A 275 -30.53 17.04 0.84
CA PHE A 275 -29.78 17.08 -0.41
C PHE A 275 -29.78 15.69 -1.06
N VAL A 276 -29.40 15.61 -2.33
CA VAL A 276 -29.30 14.35 -3.06
C VAL A 276 -27.89 14.16 -3.60
N ILE A 277 -27.30 12.98 -3.38
CA ILE A 277 -26.10 12.53 -4.11
C ILE A 277 -26.57 11.88 -5.41
N GLN A 278 -26.39 12.57 -6.54
CA GLN A 278 -26.86 12.09 -7.84
C GLN A 278 -25.92 11.05 -8.45
N GLY A 279 -24.62 11.20 -8.20
CA GLY A 279 -23.59 10.27 -8.63
C GLY A 279 -22.19 10.71 -8.24
N VAL A 280 -21.23 9.80 -8.44
CA VAL A 280 -19.81 9.98 -8.14
C VAL A 280 -19.01 9.50 -9.35
N THR A 281 -18.07 10.33 -9.81
CA THR A 281 -17.02 9.93 -10.76
C THR A 281 -15.76 9.59 -9.96
N PHE A 282 -15.22 8.41 -10.20
CA PHE A 282 -14.01 7.89 -9.59
C PHE A 282 -12.75 8.33 -10.35
N PRO A 283 -11.55 8.26 -9.73
CA PRO A 283 -10.29 8.64 -10.37
C PRO A 283 -9.97 7.90 -11.67
N ASP A 284 -10.41 6.65 -11.81
CA ASP A 284 -10.25 5.82 -13.02
C ASP A 284 -11.22 6.19 -14.16
N GLY A 285 -12.12 7.14 -13.92
CA GLY A 285 -13.12 7.60 -14.88
C GLY A 285 -14.46 6.88 -14.78
N GLU A 286 -14.61 5.87 -13.92
CA GLU A 286 -15.90 5.20 -13.71
C GLU A 286 -16.92 6.19 -13.12
N TYR A 287 -18.19 6.10 -13.55
CA TYR A 287 -19.28 6.91 -13.02
C TYR A 287 -20.36 6.04 -12.40
N LEU A 288 -20.54 6.17 -11.09
CA LEU A 288 -21.61 5.53 -10.34
C LEU A 288 -22.79 6.48 -10.15
N ARG A 289 -23.95 6.10 -10.67
CA ARG A 289 -25.21 6.80 -10.43
C ARG A 289 -25.84 6.30 -9.13
N ILE A 290 -26.13 7.22 -8.20
CA ILE A 290 -26.57 6.88 -6.84
C ILE A 290 -28.03 7.29 -6.60
N GLN A 291 -28.37 8.58 -6.78
CA GLN A 291 -29.70 9.14 -6.49
C GLN A 291 -30.16 8.97 -5.02
N ASP A 292 -29.25 9.14 -4.07
CA ASP A 292 -29.51 8.96 -2.64
C ASP A 292 -29.90 10.28 -1.97
N PHE A 293 -31.08 10.33 -1.35
CA PHE A 293 -31.60 11.50 -0.64
C PHE A 293 -31.22 11.42 0.84
N VAL A 294 -30.56 12.47 1.32
CA VAL A 294 -30.04 12.53 2.69
C VAL A 294 -30.74 13.63 3.45
N HIS A 295 -31.49 13.26 4.48
CA HIS A 295 -32.19 14.21 5.34
C HIS A 295 -31.23 14.90 6.35
N PRO A 296 -31.59 16.07 6.92
CA PRO A 296 -30.69 16.83 7.80
C PRO A 296 -30.15 16.08 9.03
N LYS A 297 -30.88 15.05 9.49
CA LYS A 297 -30.49 14.21 10.63
C LYS A 297 -29.62 13.00 10.22
N GLU A 298 -29.48 12.76 8.93
CA GLU A 298 -28.76 11.62 8.35
C GLU A 298 -27.35 12.03 7.91
N LYS A 299 -26.52 11.02 7.63
CA LYS A 299 -25.14 11.20 7.21
C LYS A 299 -24.87 10.29 6.03
N TYR A 300 -24.51 10.88 4.89
CA TYR A 300 -23.92 10.12 3.80
C TYR A 300 -22.46 9.82 4.14
N ARG A 301 -22.04 8.58 3.87
CA ARG A 301 -20.69 8.10 4.18
C ARG A 301 -20.08 7.46 2.95
N MET A 302 -18.82 7.76 2.69
CA MET A 302 -18.03 7.13 1.65
C MET A 302 -16.58 7.03 2.12
N THR A 303 -15.94 5.90 1.89
CA THR A 303 -14.51 5.71 2.12
C THR A 303 -13.85 5.56 0.76
N PRO A 304 -13.01 6.50 0.32
CA PRO A 304 -12.24 6.34 -0.90
C PRO A 304 -11.35 5.10 -0.83
N ASP A 305 -11.33 4.37 -1.93
CA ASP A 305 -10.65 3.10 -2.12
C ASP A 305 -9.47 3.19 -3.10
N MET A 306 -9.33 4.31 -3.81
CA MET A 306 -8.18 4.61 -4.65
C MET A 306 -7.75 6.09 -4.54
N PRO A 307 -6.46 6.38 -4.75
CA PRO A 307 -5.97 7.76 -4.82
C PRO A 307 -6.40 8.44 -6.13
N GLY A 308 -6.48 9.77 -6.09
CA GLY A 308 -6.80 10.62 -7.24
C GLY A 308 -8.06 11.46 -7.05
N GLN A 309 -8.52 12.10 -8.12
CA GLN A 309 -9.61 13.06 -8.04
C GLN A 309 -11.00 12.39 -8.14
N TYR A 310 -11.79 12.55 -7.09
CA TYR A 310 -13.22 12.22 -7.08
C TYR A 310 -14.05 13.45 -7.42
N SER A 311 -15.17 13.22 -8.10
CA SER A 311 -16.15 14.26 -8.43
C SER A 311 -17.57 13.84 -8.07
N PHE A 312 -18.19 14.57 -7.15
CA PHE A 312 -19.55 14.34 -6.68
C PHE A 312 -20.52 15.26 -7.39
N LEU A 313 -21.58 14.71 -7.98
CA LEU A 313 -22.71 15.47 -8.47
C LEU A 313 -23.77 15.53 -7.37
N ILE A 314 -23.92 16.70 -6.73
CA ILE A 314 -24.82 16.88 -5.59
C ILE A 314 -25.92 17.86 -5.96
N GLY A 315 -27.17 17.56 -5.59
CA GLY A 315 -28.31 18.43 -5.81
C GLY A 315 -29.07 18.80 -4.54
N ASP A 316 -29.92 19.83 -4.64
CA ASP A 316 -30.95 20.13 -3.65
C ASP A 316 -32.33 19.61 -4.09
N THR A 317 -33.33 19.74 -3.22
CA THR A 317 -34.71 19.32 -3.49
C THR A 317 -35.42 20.16 -4.55
N LEU A 318 -34.85 21.30 -4.94
CA LEU A 318 -35.38 22.20 -5.97
C LEU A 318 -34.75 21.92 -7.35
N GLY A 319 -33.83 20.96 -7.43
CA GLY A 319 -33.19 20.54 -8.67
C GLY A 319 -31.92 21.31 -9.02
N HIS A 320 -31.46 22.24 -8.18
CA HIS A 320 -30.15 22.88 -8.37
C HIS A 320 -29.05 21.86 -8.15
N ARG A 321 -27.98 21.93 -8.95
CA ARG A 321 -26.88 20.96 -8.93
C ARG A 321 -25.55 21.65 -8.79
N ARG A 322 -24.63 20.98 -8.12
CA ARG A 322 -23.24 21.40 -8.01
C ARG A 322 -22.32 20.20 -8.09
N GLN A 323 -21.31 20.32 -8.94
CA GLN A 323 -20.19 19.39 -8.96
C GLN A 323 -19.20 19.81 -7.88
N MET A 324 -18.88 18.89 -6.97
CA MET A 324 -17.87 19.09 -5.93
C MET A 324 -16.72 18.12 -6.15
N ARG A 325 -15.48 18.62 -6.00
CA ARG A 325 -14.28 17.82 -6.26
C ARG A 325 -13.50 17.63 -4.96
N MET A 326 -12.93 16.44 -4.84
CA MET A 326 -12.08 16.04 -3.73
C MET A 326 -10.89 15.28 -4.31
N ASP A 327 -9.69 15.73 -3.99
CA ASP A 327 -8.46 15.02 -4.33
C ASP A 327 -8.09 14.07 -3.19
N VAL A 328 -8.04 12.78 -3.48
CA VAL A 328 -7.69 11.75 -2.50
C VAL A 328 -6.21 11.45 -2.63
N SER A 329 -5.45 11.87 -1.63
CA SER A 329 -4.04 11.56 -1.53
C SER A 329 -3.87 10.17 -0.91
N GLY A 330 -3.13 9.30 -1.59
CA GLY A 330 -2.58 8.06 -1.01
C GLY A 330 -1.46 8.31 0.03
N CYS A 331 -1.21 9.58 0.32
CA CYS A 331 -0.22 10.03 1.28
C CYS A 331 -0.51 9.50 2.69
N VAL A 332 0.56 9.25 3.41
CA VAL A 332 0.54 8.75 4.77
C VAL A 332 0.53 9.93 5.72
N LEU A 333 -0.52 10.03 6.55
CA LEU A 333 -0.55 11.02 7.64
C LEU A 333 0.57 10.68 8.64
N PRO A 334 1.41 11.65 9.03
CA PRO A 334 2.47 11.45 10.00
C PRO A 334 1.92 11.05 11.37
#